data_AF-A0A6G4ZT87-F1
#
_entry.id   AF-A0A6G4ZT87-F1
#
_cell.length_a   1.000
_cell.length_b   1.000
_cell.length_c   1.000
_cell.angle_alpha   90.00
_cell.angle_beta   90.00
_cell.angle_gamma   90.00
#
_symmetry.space_group_name_H-M   'P 1'
#
loop_
_entity.id
_entity.type
_entity.pdbx_description
1 polymer ?
#
loop_
_entity_poly.entity_id
_entity_poly.type
_entity_poly.pdbx_seq_one_letter_code
_entity_poly.pdbx_strand_id
1 'polypeptide(L)'
;VEENGIASCEALLLARHFMQRRVYQYPTARAYSFHMARFMEILYGDPKYFSSVENYLSMSEPEVLCAMQKAQNDPSHPGHQDAASLIDRKKRFQAIGLTHTIGHSDLESYKKKLSVPDRQIHWELADRRGLKYGLSLPIKRKDAQIIPASEFSEIAIPATKKNWLYLAPEYDFAL
;
A
#
# COMPACT_ATOMS: atom_id res chain seq x y z
N VAL A 1 -6.78 -1.66 29.50
CA VAL A 1 -7.98 -2.52 29.36
C VAL A 1 -8.12 -3.35 30.62
N GLU A 2 -9.32 -3.69 31.07
CA GLU A 2 -9.49 -4.60 32.23
C GLU A 2 -9.12 -6.03 31.86
N GLU A 3 -8.65 -6.84 32.83
CA GLU A 3 -8.21 -8.22 32.58
C GLU A 3 -9.24 -9.08 31.82
N ASN A 4 -10.54 -8.93 32.09
CA ASN A 4 -11.60 -9.70 31.43
C ASN A 4 -11.80 -9.33 29.95
N GLY A 5 -11.23 -8.20 29.50
CA GLY A 5 -11.31 -7.73 28.11
C GLY A 5 -10.25 -8.30 27.18
N ILE A 6 -9.33 -9.14 27.68
CA ILE A 6 -8.18 -9.64 26.90
C ILE A 6 -8.61 -10.38 25.63
N ALA A 7 -9.63 -11.25 25.71
CA ALA A 7 -10.14 -12.00 24.56
C ALA A 7 -10.70 -11.08 23.46
N SER A 8 -11.34 -9.97 23.84
CA SER A 8 -11.82 -8.97 22.88
C SER A 8 -10.65 -8.24 22.20
N CYS A 9 -9.58 -7.95 22.93
CA CYS A 9 -8.37 -7.35 22.36
C CYS A 9 -7.66 -8.30 21.39
N GLU A 10 -7.60 -9.59 21.72
CA GLU A 10 -7.08 -10.64 20.86
C GLU A 10 -7.87 -10.77 19.56
N ALA A 11 -9.20 -10.81 19.65
CA ALA A 11 -10.09 -10.82 18.49
C ALA A 11 -9.89 -9.57 17.62
N LEU A 12 -9.75 -8.39 18.22
CA LEU A 12 -9.47 -7.15 17.50
C LEU A 12 -8.11 -7.18 16.79
N LEU A 13 -7.07 -7.70 17.44
CA LEU A 13 -5.73 -7.83 16.85
C LEU A 13 -5.77 -8.75 15.61
N LEU A 14 -6.46 -9.88 15.70
CA LEU A 14 -6.67 -10.80 14.57
C LEU A 14 -7.51 -10.15 13.45
N ALA A 15 -8.60 -9.47 13.78
CA ALA A 15 -9.43 -8.76 12.81
C ALA A 15 -8.62 -7.71 12.04
N ARG A 16 -7.79 -6.92 12.74
CA ARG A 16 -6.89 -5.93 12.12
C ARG A 16 -5.90 -6.60 11.16
N HIS A 17 -5.33 -7.75 11.53
CA HIS A 17 -4.44 -8.50 10.63
C HIS A 17 -5.15 -8.97 9.37
N PHE A 18 -6.36 -9.51 9.49
CA PHE A 18 -7.12 -9.95 8.32
C PHE A 18 -7.52 -8.79 7.42
N MET A 19 -7.94 -7.65 7.98
CA MET A 19 -8.21 -6.44 7.20
C MET A 19 -6.98 -5.96 6.43
N GLN A 20 -5.80 -5.92 7.09
CA GLN A 20 -4.55 -5.59 6.42
C GLN A 20 -4.27 -6.54 5.27
N ARG A 21 -4.39 -7.85 5.48
CA ARG A 21 -4.05 -8.86 4.47
C ARG A 21 -5.06 -8.93 3.32
N ARG A 22 -6.36 -8.78 3.60
CA ARG A 22 -7.44 -9.05 2.65
C ARG A 22 -7.94 -7.80 1.93
N VAL A 23 -7.90 -6.64 2.58
CA VAL A 23 -8.43 -5.39 2.02
C VAL A 23 -7.27 -4.47 1.62
N TYR A 24 -6.44 -4.06 2.57
CA TYR A 24 -5.41 -3.05 2.31
C TYR A 24 -4.24 -3.57 1.44
N GLN A 25 -3.93 -4.86 1.54
CA GLN A 25 -2.91 -5.53 0.72
C GLN A 25 -3.54 -6.31 -0.46
N TYR A 26 -4.77 -5.98 -0.84
CA TYR A 26 -5.38 -6.58 -2.03
C TYR A 26 -4.68 -6.05 -3.30
N PRO A 27 -4.26 -6.92 -4.24
CA PRO A 27 -3.54 -6.53 -5.45
C PRO A 27 -4.17 -5.36 -6.21
N THR A 28 -5.48 -5.41 -6.44
CA THR A 28 -6.16 -4.35 -7.19
C THR A 28 -6.12 -3.02 -6.44
N ALA A 29 -6.32 -3.02 -5.11
CA ALA A 29 -6.24 -1.80 -4.31
C ALA A 29 -4.82 -1.20 -4.35
N ARG A 30 -3.79 -2.06 -4.29
CA ARG A 30 -2.38 -1.64 -4.42
C ARG A 30 -2.07 -1.03 -5.78
N ALA A 31 -2.56 -1.62 -6.87
CA ALA A 31 -2.41 -1.05 -8.21
C ALA A 31 -3.08 0.32 -8.33
N TYR A 32 -4.28 0.50 -7.76
CA TYR A 32 -4.94 1.80 -7.69
C TYR A 32 -4.13 2.82 -6.90
N SER A 33 -3.68 2.47 -5.69
CA SER A 33 -2.85 3.35 -4.87
C SER A 33 -1.54 3.73 -5.57
N PHE A 34 -0.92 2.79 -6.29
CA PHE A 34 0.31 3.03 -7.06
C PHE A 34 0.11 4.09 -8.15
N HIS A 35 -0.90 3.92 -9.02
CA HIS A 35 -1.19 4.89 -10.07
C HIS A 35 -1.68 6.23 -9.50
N MET A 36 -2.51 6.20 -8.46
CA MET A 36 -3.00 7.43 -7.83
C MET A 36 -1.85 8.23 -7.22
N ALA A 37 -0.93 7.59 -6.48
CA ALA A 37 0.21 8.29 -5.89
C ALA A 37 1.08 8.97 -6.98
N ARG A 38 1.36 8.27 -8.08
CA ARG A 38 2.09 8.84 -9.21
C ARG A 38 1.34 9.99 -9.90
N PHE A 39 0.05 9.82 -10.13
CA PHE A 39 -0.80 10.86 -10.71
C PHE A 39 -0.81 12.12 -9.84
N MET A 40 -0.93 11.93 -8.52
CA MET A 40 -0.90 13.01 -7.56
C MET A 40 0.46 13.72 -7.52
N GLU A 41 1.57 12.96 -7.54
CA GLU A 41 2.91 13.53 -7.57
C GLU A 41 3.15 14.38 -8.84
N ILE A 42 2.73 13.86 -10.01
CA ILE A 42 2.94 14.55 -11.30
C ILE A 42 2.20 15.89 -11.36
N LEU A 43 0.97 15.97 -10.81
CA LEU A 43 0.13 17.16 -10.95
C LEU A 43 0.12 18.08 -9.71
N TYR A 44 0.35 17.51 -8.54
CA TYR A 44 0.20 18.20 -7.26
C TYR A 44 1.45 18.08 -6.38
N GLY A 45 2.54 17.46 -6.86
CA GLY A 45 3.82 17.39 -6.15
C GLY A 45 4.56 18.74 -6.09
N ASP A 46 4.06 19.77 -6.78
CA ASP A 46 4.62 21.11 -6.68
C ASP A 46 4.49 21.65 -5.24
N PRO A 47 5.58 22.15 -4.62
CA PRO A 47 5.55 22.76 -3.30
C PRO A 47 4.49 23.86 -3.13
N LYS A 48 4.03 24.49 -4.22
CA LYS A 48 2.95 25.49 -4.19
C LYS A 48 1.69 24.97 -3.51
N TYR A 49 1.30 23.70 -3.74
CA TYR A 49 0.11 23.11 -3.12
C TYR A 49 0.27 22.90 -1.60
N PHE A 50 1.51 22.80 -1.14
CA PHE A 50 1.86 22.61 0.27
C PHE A 50 2.45 23.87 0.92
N SER A 51 2.41 25.02 0.22
CA SER A 51 3.01 26.28 0.67
C SER A 51 2.18 26.99 1.74
N SER A 52 0.88 26.69 1.83
CA SER A 52 -0.02 27.18 2.87
C SER A 52 -1.12 26.16 3.18
N VAL A 53 -1.73 26.30 4.36
CA VAL A 53 -2.84 25.43 4.78
C VAL A 53 -4.06 25.65 3.89
N GLU A 54 -4.30 26.89 3.46
CA GLU A 54 -5.43 27.26 2.57
C GLU A 54 -5.31 26.59 1.21
N ASN A 55 -4.09 26.56 0.63
CA ASN A 55 -3.85 25.86 -0.64
C ASN A 55 -4.11 24.36 -0.50
N TYR A 56 -3.65 23.75 0.60
CA TYR A 56 -3.89 22.34 0.86
C TYR A 56 -5.38 22.03 1.05
N LEU A 57 -6.09 22.84 1.83
CA LEU A 57 -7.53 22.66 2.09
C LEU A 57 -8.41 22.97 0.87
N SER A 58 -7.90 23.76 -0.07
CA SER A 58 -8.61 24.00 -1.34
C SER A 58 -8.70 22.76 -2.22
N MET A 59 -7.79 21.80 -2.04
CA MET A 59 -7.79 20.57 -2.84
C MET A 59 -8.94 19.66 -2.40
N SER A 60 -9.73 19.23 -3.37
CA SER A 60 -10.86 18.34 -3.14
C SER A 60 -10.86 17.15 -4.09
N GLU A 61 -11.49 16.05 -3.67
CA GLU A 61 -11.60 14.85 -4.49
C GLU A 61 -12.29 15.12 -5.85
N PRO A 62 -13.38 15.90 -5.95
CA PRO A 62 -14.00 16.20 -7.24
C PRO A 62 -13.06 16.87 -8.26
N GLU A 63 -12.17 17.75 -7.79
CA GLU A 63 -11.19 18.41 -8.65
C GLU A 63 -10.17 17.41 -9.19
N VAL A 64 -9.69 16.50 -8.33
CA VAL A 64 -8.77 15.41 -8.74
C VAL A 64 -9.45 14.49 -9.75
N LEU A 65 -10.71 14.12 -9.53
CA LEU A 65 -11.47 13.28 -10.47
C LEU A 65 -11.67 13.98 -11.84
N CYS A 66 -11.95 15.29 -11.83
CA CYS A 66 -12.05 16.09 -13.05
C CYS A 66 -10.70 16.18 -13.79
N ALA A 67 -9.60 16.41 -13.07
CA ALA A 67 -8.26 16.42 -13.62
C ALA A 67 -7.89 15.04 -14.22
N MET A 68 -8.25 13.96 -13.54
CA MET A 68 -8.04 12.59 -14.03
C MET A 68 -8.82 12.32 -15.32
N GLN A 69 -10.08 12.76 -15.41
CA GLN A 69 -10.88 12.61 -16.63
C GLN A 69 -10.30 13.40 -17.81
N LYS A 70 -9.80 14.62 -17.56
CA LYS A 70 -9.09 15.43 -18.57
C LYS A 70 -7.82 14.75 -19.04
N ALA A 71 -6.98 14.30 -18.11
CA ALA A 71 -5.73 13.62 -18.40
C ALA A 71 -5.94 12.33 -19.20
N GLN A 72 -6.99 11.56 -18.91
CA GLN A 72 -7.32 10.35 -19.67
C GLN A 72 -7.63 10.65 -21.14
N ASN A 73 -8.30 11.77 -21.42
CA ASN A 73 -8.75 12.12 -22.77
C ASN A 73 -7.67 12.84 -23.61
N ASP A 74 -6.57 13.26 -22.99
CA ASP A 74 -5.46 13.92 -23.65
C ASP A 74 -4.17 13.07 -23.54
N PRO A 75 -3.76 12.37 -24.62
CA PRO A 75 -2.54 11.57 -24.65
C PRO A 75 -1.25 12.37 -24.40
N SER A 76 -1.26 13.69 -24.61
CA SER A 76 -0.10 14.55 -24.36
C SER A 76 0.01 15.01 -22.91
N HIS A 77 -1.04 14.81 -22.11
CA HIS A 77 -1.06 15.22 -20.72
C HIS A 77 -0.06 14.39 -19.89
N PRO A 78 0.74 15.00 -19.00
CA PRO A 78 1.77 14.29 -18.25
C PRO A 78 1.21 13.17 -17.36
N GLY A 79 0.01 13.36 -16.81
CA GLY A 79 -0.71 12.35 -16.02
C GLY A 79 -1.49 11.31 -16.83
N HIS A 80 -1.41 11.30 -18.17
CA HIS A 80 -2.26 10.47 -19.03
C HIS A 80 -2.16 8.96 -18.72
N GLN A 81 -0.94 8.45 -18.60
CA GLN A 81 -0.71 7.00 -18.38
C GLN A 81 -1.37 6.52 -17.08
N ASP A 82 -1.17 7.26 -15.99
CA ASP A 82 -1.71 6.92 -14.67
C ASP A 82 -3.24 7.12 -14.63
N ALA A 83 -3.76 8.22 -15.20
CA ALA A 83 -5.21 8.45 -15.33
C ALA A 83 -5.91 7.35 -16.15
N ALA A 84 -5.31 6.96 -17.28
CA ALA A 84 -5.82 5.88 -18.10
C ALA A 84 -5.85 4.54 -17.34
N SER A 85 -4.84 4.27 -16.52
CA SER A 85 -4.74 3.05 -15.69
C SER A 85 -5.72 3.03 -14.51
N LEU A 86 -6.06 4.20 -13.97
CA LEU A 86 -7.05 4.36 -12.91
C LEU A 86 -8.47 4.13 -13.45
N ILE A 87 -8.82 4.76 -14.58
CA ILE A 87 -10.17 4.70 -15.14
C ILE A 87 -10.39 3.40 -15.95
N ASP A 88 -9.48 3.04 -16.85
CA ASP A 88 -9.59 1.82 -17.67
C ASP A 88 -8.88 0.64 -17.01
N ARG A 89 -9.69 -0.33 -16.55
CA ARG A 89 -9.22 -1.57 -15.92
C ARG A 89 -8.25 -2.36 -16.79
N LYS A 90 -8.36 -2.28 -18.13
CA LYS A 90 -7.50 -3.04 -19.05
C LYS A 90 -6.09 -2.49 -19.17
N LYS A 91 -5.90 -1.20 -18.90
CA LYS A 91 -4.61 -0.51 -18.97
C LYS A 91 -3.86 -0.53 -17.63
N ARG A 92 -4.54 -0.92 -16.56
CA ARG A 92 -3.99 -0.93 -15.22
C ARG A 92 -2.84 -1.90 -15.07
N PHE A 93 -1.81 -1.47 -14.36
CA PHE A 93 -0.71 -2.35 -13.99
C PHE A 93 -1.20 -3.43 -13.03
N GLN A 94 -0.63 -4.62 -13.15
CA GLN A 94 -0.84 -5.68 -12.19
C GLN A 94 0.09 -5.49 -11.00
N ALA A 95 -0.47 -5.53 -9.79
CA ALA A 95 0.31 -5.57 -8.57
C ALA A 95 0.51 -7.03 -8.14
N ILE A 96 1.73 -7.54 -8.26
CA ILE A 96 2.09 -8.92 -7.96
C ILE A 96 2.82 -8.94 -6.62
N GLY A 97 2.30 -9.71 -5.67
CA GLY A 97 2.95 -9.90 -4.38
C GLY A 97 4.15 -10.83 -4.51
N LEU A 98 5.35 -10.34 -4.21
CA LEU A 98 6.58 -11.11 -4.31
C LEU A 98 6.89 -11.87 -3.01
N THR A 99 7.56 -13.00 -3.15
CA THR A 99 8.12 -13.74 -2.02
C THR A 99 9.37 -13.04 -1.47
N HIS A 100 9.72 -13.32 -0.22
CA HIS A 100 10.86 -12.72 0.48
C HIS A 100 12.23 -13.09 -0.12
N THR A 101 12.26 -14.08 -1.00
CA THR A 101 13.46 -14.58 -1.69
C THR A 101 13.83 -13.73 -2.91
N ILE A 102 12.89 -12.98 -3.48
CA ILE A 102 13.14 -12.13 -4.66
C ILE A 102 13.69 -10.80 -4.19
N GLY A 103 14.93 -10.51 -4.58
CA GLY A 103 15.64 -9.27 -4.28
C GLY A 103 15.70 -8.31 -5.47
N HIS A 104 16.34 -7.16 -5.24
CA HIS A 104 16.52 -6.13 -6.27
C HIS A 104 17.30 -6.64 -7.48
N SER A 105 18.35 -7.44 -7.28
CA SER A 105 19.16 -8.01 -8.36
C SER A 105 18.36 -8.93 -9.28
N ASP A 106 17.41 -9.68 -8.72
CA ASP A 106 16.58 -10.62 -9.47
C ASP A 106 15.58 -9.86 -10.34
N LEU A 107 14.97 -8.80 -9.80
CA LEU A 107 14.04 -7.93 -10.54
C LEU A 107 14.73 -7.18 -11.67
N GLU A 108 15.96 -6.69 -11.45
CA GLU A 108 16.76 -6.08 -12.51
C GLU A 108 17.14 -7.09 -13.60
N SER A 109 17.49 -8.31 -13.21
CA SER A 109 17.79 -9.38 -14.16
C SER A 109 16.56 -9.75 -14.99
N TYR A 110 15.38 -9.82 -14.34
CA TYR A 110 14.10 -10.06 -14.99
C TYR A 110 13.73 -8.96 -15.98
N LYS A 111 13.84 -7.70 -15.55
CA LYS A 111 13.64 -6.50 -16.39
C LYS A 111 14.50 -6.55 -17.65
N LYS A 112 15.80 -6.83 -17.50
CA LYS A 112 16.73 -6.95 -18.64
C LYS A 112 16.37 -8.11 -19.55
N LYS A 113 16.09 -9.29 -18.99
CA LYS A 113 15.77 -10.51 -19.75
C LYS A 113 14.53 -10.32 -20.63
N LEU A 114 13.51 -9.65 -20.12
CA LEU A 114 12.26 -9.39 -20.84
C LEU A 114 12.25 -8.06 -21.61
N SER A 115 13.35 -7.29 -21.56
CA SER A 115 13.47 -5.98 -22.19
C SER A 115 12.31 -5.03 -21.85
N VAL A 116 11.84 -5.08 -20.59
CA VAL A 116 10.72 -4.24 -20.14
C VAL A 116 11.22 -2.81 -19.91
N PRO A 117 10.55 -1.79 -20.49
CA PRO A 117 10.93 -0.40 -20.27
C PRO A 117 10.75 0.03 -18.80
N ASP A 118 11.63 0.91 -18.31
CA ASP A 118 11.62 1.42 -16.93
C ASP A 118 10.28 2.00 -16.48
N ARG A 119 9.55 2.64 -17.40
CA ARG A 119 8.23 3.22 -17.13
C ARG A 119 7.10 2.19 -16.96
N GLN A 120 7.35 0.93 -17.34
CA GLN A 120 6.35 -0.15 -17.37
C GLN A 120 6.56 -1.18 -16.24
N ILE A 121 7.60 -1.02 -15.42
CA ILE A 121 7.92 -1.91 -14.31
C ILE A 121 8.40 -1.13 -13.10
N HIS A 122 7.79 -1.37 -11.95
CA HIS A 122 8.18 -0.75 -10.69
C HIS A 122 8.09 -1.78 -9.56
N TRP A 123 8.87 -1.61 -8.50
CA TRP A 123 8.78 -2.49 -7.34
C TRP A 123 8.96 -1.75 -6.02
N GLU A 124 8.29 -2.26 -5.00
CA GLU A 124 8.43 -1.83 -3.61
C GLU A 124 8.94 -3.01 -2.80
N LEU A 125 10.17 -2.92 -2.29
CA LEU A 125 10.75 -3.92 -1.41
C LEU A 125 10.67 -3.41 0.03
N ALA A 126 9.99 -4.18 0.88
CA ALA A 126 9.86 -3.84 2.28
C ALA A 126 11.14 -4.13 3.06
N ASP A 127 11.49 -3.22 3.98
CA ASP A 127 12.58 -3.45 4.92
C ASP A 127 12.28 -4.68 5.79
N ARG A 128 13.25 -5.58 5.88
CA ARG A 128 13.19 -6.93 6.50
C ARG A 128 13.11 -6.91 8.02
N ARG A 129 13.01 -5.74 8.66
CA ARG A 129 12.88 -5.64 10.12
C ARG A 129 11.55 -6.23 10.60
N GLY A 130 11.64 -7.47 11.07
CA GLY A 130 10.54 -8.25 11.62
C GLY A 130 10.32 -7.95 13.09
N LEU A 131 9.14 -7.43 13.42
CA LEU A 131 8.60 -7.48 14.77
C LEU A 131 7.34 -8.35 14.70
N LYS A 132 7.30 -9.46 15.42
CA LYS A 132 6.01 -10.11 15.69
C LYS A 132 5.15 -9.09 16.44
N TYR A 133 3.93 -8.86 15.96
CA TYR A 133 3.00 -7.95 16.63
C TYR A 133 2.15 -8.77 17.61
N GLY A 134 2.45 -8.62 18.90
CA GLY A 134 1.55 -9.04 19.99
C GLY A 134 0.72 -7.86 20.49
N LEU A 135 -0.06 -8.09 21.55
CA LEU A 135 -0.76 -7.01 22.23
C LEU A 135 0.24 -6.12 22.98
N SER A 136 0.35 -4.86 22.56
CA SER A 136 1.22 -3.84 23.18
C SER A 136 0.39 -2.79 23.91
N LEU A 137 -0.39 -3.22 24.90
CA LEU A 137 -1.29 -2.35 25.67
C LEU A 137 -1.28 -2.74 27.16
N PRO A 138 -1.52 -1.78 28.08
CA PRO A 138 -1.57 -2.06 29.50
C PRO A 138 -2.90 -2.72 29.91
N ILE A 139 -2.81 -3.74 30.77
CA ILE A 139 -3.93 -4.46 31.39
C ILE A 139 -4.01 -4.09 32.86
N LYS A 140 -5.19 -3.65 33.30
CA LYS A 140 -5.50 -3.41 34.71
C LYS A 140 -6.08 -4.69 35.29
N ARG A 141 -5.40 -5.22 36.32
CA ARG A 141 -5.83 -6.38 37.09
C ARG A 141 -6.81 -6.00 38.19
N LYS A 142 -7.50 -7.00 38.74
CA LYS A 142 -8.41 -6.82 39.90
C LYS A 142 -7.73 -6.26 41.14
N ASP A 143 -6.45 -6.56 41.35
CA ASP A 143 -5.62 -6.01 42.44
C ASP A 143 -5.11 -4.58 42.15
N ALA A 144 -5.65 -3.92 41.12
CA ALA A 144 -5.29 -2.61 40.61
C ALA A 144 -3.86 -2.49 40.04
N GLN A 145 -3.11 -3.59 39.93
CA GLN A 145 -1.83 -3.58 39.24
C GLN A 145 -2.03 -3.39 37.72
N ILE A 146 -1.09 -2.69 37.09
CA ILE A 146 -1.06 -2.49 35.65
C ILE A 146 0.14 -3.24 35.09
N ILE A 147 -0.11 -4.20 34.21
CA ILE A 147 0.94 -5.00 33.57
C ILE A 147 0.78 -5.01 32.04
N PRO A 148 1.82 -5.31 31.27
CA PRO A 148 1.73 -5.49 29.82
C PRO A 148 0.82 -6.65 29.42
N ALA A 149 0.04 -6.47 28.33
CA ALA A 149 -0.81 -7.52 27.79
C ALA A 149 -0.04 -8.77 27.29
N SER A 150 1.26 -8.63 26.99
CA SER A 150 2.13 -9.75 26.61
C SER A 150 2.33 -10.79 27.73
N GLU A 151 2.04 -10.44 28.99
CA GLU A 151 2.08 -11.41 30.10
C GLU A 151 0.80 -12.26 30.19
N PHE A 152 -0.29 -11.85 29.52
CA PHE A 152 -1.59 -12.54 29.53
C PHE A 152 -1.94 -13.21 28.20
N SER A 153 -1.36 -12.77 27.09
CA SER A 153 -1.69 -13.25 25.76
C SER A 153 -0.45 -13.72 25.01
N GLU A 154 -0.51 -14.96 24.53
CA GLU A 154 0.53 -15.55 23.68
C GLU A 154 0.27 -15.31 22.19
N ILE A 155 -0.84 -14.65 21.83
CA ILE A 155 -1.17 -14.39 20.43
C ILE A 155 -0.12 -13.46 19.82
N ALA A 156 0.60 -14.00 18.84
CA ALA A 156 1.58 -13.27 18.06
C ALA A 156 1.23 -13.33 16.58
N ILE A 157 1.09 -12.17 15.96
CA ILE A 157 0.83 -12.04 14.54
C ILE A 157 2.16 -11.85 13.79
N PRO A 158 2.45 -12.65 12.75
CA PRO A 158 3.66 -12.44 11.96
C PRO A 158 3.60 -11.08 11.26
N ALA A 159 4.68 -10.30 11.36
CA ALA A 159 4.85 -9.12 10.52
C ALA A 159 5.04 -9.56 9.07
N THR A 160 3.95 -9.55 8.30
CA THR A 160 4.01 -9.74 6.86
C THR A 160 4.06 -8.38 6.19
N LYS A 161 5.28 -7.83 6.02
CA LYS A 161 5.46 -6.84 4.95
C LYS A 161 5.67 -7.59 3.65
N LYS A 162 4.87 -7.27 2.63
CA LYS A 162 4.97 -7.88 1.31
C LYS A 162 5.80 -6.98 0.41
N ASN A 163 6.65 -7.62 -0.38
CA ASN A 163 7.26 -6.99 -1.53
C ASN A 163 6.23 -6.96 -2.67
N TRP A 164 6.25 -5.92 -3.49
CA TRP A 164 5.32 -5.74 -4.58
C TRP A 164 6.06 -5.43 -5.88
N LEU A 165 5.60 -6.04 -6.97
CA LEU A 165 5.97 -5.71 -8.34
C LEU A 165 4.74 -5.13 -9.02
N TYR A 166 4.89 -4.00 -9.70
CA TYR A 166 3.88 -3.39 -10.54
C TYR A 166 4.34 -3.49 -11.98
N LEU A 167 3.54 -4.16 -12.82
CA LEU A 167 3.91 -4.45 -14.20
C LEU A 167 2.76 -4.07 -15.13
N ALA A 168 3.08 -3.39 -16.23
CA ALA A 168 2.08 -3.06 -17.23
C ALA A 168 1.49 -4.35 -17.83
N PRO A 169 0.17 -4.35 -18.13
CA PRO A 169 -0.55 -5.57 -18.53
C PRO A 169 -0.03 -6.19 -19.82
N GLU A 170 0.62 -5.41 -20.68
CA GLU A 170 1.26 -5.87 -21.93
C GLU A 170 2.51 -6.73 -21.71
N TYR A 171 3.11 -6.70 -20.51
CA TYR A 171 4.25 -7.54 -20.12
C TYR A 171 3.89 -8.58 -19.08
N ASP A 172 2.61 -8.79 -18.80
CA ASP A 172 2.14 -9.86 -17.92
C ASP A 172 2.28 -11.22 -18.63
N PHE A 173 3.53 -11.68 -18.72
CA PHE A 173 3.86 -13.04 -19.13
C PHE A 173 3.78 -13.91 -17.89
N ALA A 174 2.58 -14.40 -17.54
CA ALA A 174 2.30 -15.39 -16.50
C ALA A 174 3.54 -15.79 -15.65
N LEU A 175 3.84 -14.95 -14.64
CA LEU A 175 4.90 -15.17 -13.66
C LEU A 175 4.64 -16.40 -12.80
#